data_AF-A0A7D8ERW3-F1
#
_entry.id   AF-A0A7D8ERW3-F1
#
_cell.length_a   1.000
_cell.length_b   1.000
_cell.length_c   1.000
_cell.angle_alpha   90.00
_cell.angle_beta   90.00
_cell.angle_gamma   90.00
#
_symmetry.space_group_name_H-M   'P 1'
#
loop_
_entity.id
_entity.type
_entity.pdbx_description
1 polymer ?
#
loop_
_entity_poly.entity_id
_entity_poly.type
_entity_poly.pdbx_seq_one_letter_code
_entity_poly.pdbx_strand_id
1 'polypeptide(L)'
;MEKSTTINCLFGSGAATVGNGVDPETKVISSYDVSKYFRIHDTAGLGDGRYEDNIYAKDLSLLLSKKVKISDSDTWFGFIDMVLVILDGGTRDLGTTFKLLDNVILNCIEPDRVIVAINQADQAMKGRHWDYARNKPDIDLLSFLEEKSSSVQRRIQDSTGLFIKPPVFYSAYHEYNIITLQKQILSQIPYSRRT
;
A
#
# COMPACT_ATOMS: atom_id res chain seq x y z
N MET A 1 -6.32 -10.10 4.95
CA MET A 1 -7.26 -9.45 5.90
C MET A 1 -7.00 -7.94 5.98
N GLU A 2 -5.79 -7.49 6.29
CA GLU A 2 -5.47 -6.06 6.47
C GLU A 2 -5.71 -5.16 5.26
N LYS A 3 -5.37 -5.63 4.04
CA LYS A 3 -5.56 -4.88 2.79
C LYS A 3 -7.02 -4.57 2.54
N SER A 4 -7.88 -5.58 2.56
CA SER A 4 -9.31 -5.42 2.33
C SER A 4 -9.99 -4.56 3.41
N THR A 5 -9.59 -4.70 4.68
CA THR A 5 -10.08 -3.81 5.76
C THR A 5 -9.65 -2.35 5.51
N THR A 6 -8.41 -2.13 5.06
CA THR A 6 -7.92 -0.80 4.70
C THR A 6 -8.70 -0.21 3.53
N ILE A 7 -8.98 -0.98 2.48
CA ILE A 7 -9.79 -0.53 1.35
C ILE A 7 -11.18 -0.09 1.82
N ASN A 8 -11.85 -0.91 2.64
CA ASN A 8 -13.16 -0.57 3.18
C ASN A 8 -13.13 0.68 4.06
N CYS A 9 -12.08 0.85 4.86
CA CYS A 9 -11.90 2.01 5.73
C CYS A 9 -11.61 3.30 4.92
N LEU A 10 -10.82 3.20 3.84
CA LEU A 10 -10.46 4.35 3.01
C LEU A 10 -11.60 4.82 2.11
N PHE A 11 -12.40 3.88 1.57
CA PHE A 11 -13.36 4.16 0.50
C PHE A 11 -14.82 3.90 0.87
N GLY A 12 -15.08 3.34 2.06
CA GLY A 12 -16.42 3.01 2.54
C GLY A 12 -16.90 1.61 2.11
N SER A 13 -17.73 0.99 2.94
CA SER A 13 -18.33 -0.33 2.65
C SER A 13 -19.26 -0.24 1.43
N GLY A 14 -18.87 -0.86 0.32
CA GLY A 14 -19.70 -0.93 -0.89
C GLY A 14 -19.39 0.12 -1.98
N ALA A 15 -18.42 1.01 -1.78
CA ALA A 15 -17.95 1.92 -2.84
C ALA A 15 -17.20 1.21 -3.98
N ALA A 16 -16.84 -0.04 -3.72
CA ALA A 16 -16.10 -0.91 -4.61
C ALA A 16 -17.07 -1.92 -5.25
N THR A 17 -17.64 -1.61 -6.41
CA THR A 17 -18.30 -2.65 -7.22
C THR A 17 -17.23 -3.59 -7.74
N VAL A 18 -17.38 -4.90 -7.51
CA VAL A 18 -16.46 -5.91 -8.05
C VAL A 18 -16.46 -5.77 -9.57
N GLY A 19 -15.33 -5.33 -10.13
CA GLY A 19 -15.15 -5.25 -11.57
C GLY A 19 -15.07 -6.67 -12.14
N ASN A 20 -15.93 -7.01 -13.08
CA ASN A 20 -15.86 -8.27 -13.83
C ASN A 20 -14.62 -8.24 -14.74
N GLY A 21 -13.46 -8.57 -14.18
CA GLY A 21 -12.19 -8.54 -14.87
C GLY A 21 -11.20 -9.52 -14.25
N VAL A 22 -11.58 -10.79 -14.18
CA VAL A 22 -10.63 -11.86 -13.90
C VAL A 22 -9.89 -12.13 -15.21
N ASP A 23 -8.77 -11.42 -15.44
CA ASP A 23 -7.85 -11.77 -16.51
C ASP A 23 -7.20 -13.11 -16.11
N PRO A 24 -7.47 -14.23 -16.82
CA PRO A 24 -7.14 -15.59 -16.35
C PRO A 24 -5.65 -15.82 -16.12
N GLU A 25 -4.79 -14.99 -16.72
CA GLU A 25 -3.34 -15.06 -16.59
C GLU A 25 -2.81 -14.40 -15.31
N THR A 26 -3.50 -13.38 -14.77
CA THR A 26 -3.14 -12.73 -13.50
C THR A 26 -3.83 -13.42 -12.34
N LYS A 27 -3.31 -14.58 -11.95
CA LYS A 27 -3.78 -15.34 -10.78
C LYS A 27 -3.61 -14.50 -9.51
N VAL A 28 -4.73 -14.03 -8.95
CA VAL A 28 -4.91 -13.37 -7.64
C VAL A 28 -4.66 -11.85 -7.61
N ILE A 29 -5.44 -11.13 -8.43
CA ILE A 29 -5.68 -9.69 -8.25
C ILE A 29 -7.20 -9.47 -8.31
N SER A 30 -7.83 -8.95 -7.26
CA SER A 30 -9.18 -8.41 -7.35
C SER A 30 -9.12 -6.95 -7.78
N SER A 31 -10.07 -6.49 -8.58
CA SER A 31 -10.17 -5.09 -8.97
C SER A 31 -11.50 -4.49 -8.56
N TYR A 32 -11.42 -3.24 -8.11
CA TYR A 32 -12.55 -2.49 -7.59
C TYR A 32 -12.62 -1.16 -8.32
N ASP A 33 -13.73 -0.93 -9.02
CA ASP A 33 -14.02 0.36 -9.63
C ASP A 33 -14.63 1.26 -8.56
N VAL A 34 -13.87 2.27 -8.12
CA VAL A 34 -14.34 3.28 -7.14
C VAL A 34 -15.00 4.44 -7.88
N SER A 35 -14.50 4.77 -9.07
CA SER A 35 -15.14 5.70 -10.01
C SER A 35 -14.70 5.39 -11.44
N LYS A 36 -15.23 6.12 -12.42
CA LYS A 36 -14.79 6.05 -13.82
C LYS A 36 -13.27 6.26 -14.00
N TYR A 37 -12.62 6.97 -13.09
CA TYR A 37 -11.22 7.38 -13.20
C TYR A 37 -10.32 6.80 -12.11
N PHE A 38 -10.88 6.07 -11.13
CA PHE A 38 -10.12 5.53 -10.01
C PHE A 38 -10.47 4.06 -9.80
N ARG A 39 -9.48 3.20 -10.02
CA ARG A 39 -9.56 1.75 -9.88
C ARG A 39 -8.51 1.28 -8.89
N ILE A 40 -8.91 0.38 -7.99
CA ILE A 40 -8.02 -0.26 -7.03
C ILE A 40 -7.76 -1.68 -7.51
N HIS A 41 -6.50 -2.08 -7.48
CA HIS A 41 -6.07 -3.47 -7.68
C HIS A 41 -5.58 -4.01 -6.35
N ASP A 42 -6.26 -5.00 -5.78
CA ASP A 42 -5.87 -5.68 -4.55
C ASP A 42 -5.17 -7.00 -4.89
N THR A 43 -3.94 -7.14 -4.44
CA THR A 43 -3.07 -8.28 -4.72
C THR A 43 -3.10 -9.29 -3.57
N ALA A 44 -2.74 -10.56 -3.82
CA ALA A 44 -2.48 -11.51 -2.74
C ALA A 44 -1.51 -10.95 -1.68
N GLY A 45 -1.63 -11.39 -0.41
CA GLY A 45 -0.66 -11.08 0.63
C GLY A 45 0.60 -11.93 0.56
N LEU A 46 1.72 -11.33 0.92
CA LEU A 46 2.94 -12.06 1.21
C LEU A 46 2.73 -12.95 2.43
N GLY A 47 3.19 -14.20 2.34
CA GLY A 47 3.02 -15.16 3.43
C GLY A 47 1.65 -15.84 3.49
N ASP A 48 0.76 -15.64 2.51
CA ASP A 48 -0.53 -16.37 2.43
C ASP A 48 -0.37 -17.88 2.14
N GLY A 49 0.85 -18.44 2.29
CA GLY A 49 1.18 -19.88 2.21
C GLY A 49 0.94 -20.55 0.86
N ARG A 50 0.33 -19.84 -0.09
CA ARG A 50 -0.11 -20.33 -1.40
C ARG A 50 0.85 -19.95 -2.54
N TYR A 51 1.75 -19.00 -2.32
CA TYR A 51 2.68 -18.47 -3.33
C TYR A 51 4.11 -18.44 -2.78
N GLU A 52 5.04 -19.02 -3.52
CA GLU A 52 6.47 -18.85 -3.24
C GLU A 52 6.88 -17.38 -3.50
N ASP A 53 7.63 -16.77 -2.59
CA ASP A 53 8.01 -15.34 -2.64
C ASP A 53 8.60 -14.92 -4.01
N ASN A 54 9.37 -15.80 -4.65
CA ASN A 54 9.98 -15.55 -5.96
C ASN A 54 8.95 -15.49 -7.09
N ILE A 55 7.90 -16.32 -7.04
CA ILE A 55 6.82 -16.31 -8.03
C ILE A 55 6.04 -15.01 -7.86
N TYR A 56 5.68 -14.69 -6.61
CA TYR A 56 4.97 -13.46 -6.30
C TYR A 56 5.74 -12.20 -6.74
N ALA A 57 7.05 -12.15 -6.50
CA ALA A 57 7.90 -11.05 -6.94
C ALA A 57 7.88 -10.84 -8.47
N LYS A 58 7.93 -11.95 -9.23
CA LYS A 58 7.88 -11.91 -10.70
C LYS A 58 6.52 -11.45 -11.21
N ASP A 59 5.44 -11.99 -10.66
CA ASP A 59 4.08 -11.64 -11.06
C ASP A 59 3.79 -10.16 -10.76
N LEU A 60 4.23 -9.67 -9.59
CA LEU A 60 4.12 -8.26 -9.23
C LEU A 60 4.95 -7.37 -10.16
N SER A 61 6.18 -7.76 -10.48
CA SER A 61 7.03 -7.04 -11.43
C SER A 61 6.38 -6.94 -12.82
N LEU A 62 5.78 -8.04 -13.30
CA LEU A 62 5.05 -8.08 -14.57
C LEU A 62 3.83 -7.16 -14.55
N LEU A 63 3.04 -7.17 -13.47
CA LEU A 63 1.90 -6.28 -13.30
C LEU A 63 2.30 -4.81 -13.31
N LEU A 64 3.31 -4.44 -12.51
CA LEU A 64 3.77 -3.06 -12.39
C LEU A 64 4.42 -2.55 -13.69
N SER A 65 5.01 -3.45 -14.48
CA SER A 65 5.61 -3.12 -15.78
C SER A 65 4.61 -3.18 -16.95
N LYS A 66 3.39 -3.70 -16.74
CA LYS A 66 2.36 -3.81 -17.78
C LYS A 66 2.04 -2.44 -18.34
N LYS A 67 2.01 -2.34 -19.67
CA LYS A 67 1.59 -1.14 -20.41
C LYS A 67 0.30 -1.38 -21.18
N VAL A 68 -0.48 -0.33 -21.35
CA VAL A 68 -1.75 -0.32 -22.09
C VAL A 68 -1.80 0.86 -23.04
N LYS A 69 -2.52 0.70 -24.15
CA LYS A 69 -2.91 1.81 -25.03
C LYS A 69 -4.32 2.25 -24.69
N ILE A 70 -4.56 3.56 -24.71
CA ILE A 70 -5.90 4.12 -24.77
C ILE A 70 -6.24 4.21 -26.26
N SER A 71 -7.47 3.88 -26.63
CA SER A 71 -7.91 3.85 -28.05
C SER A 71 -7.47 5.10 -28.81
N ASP A 72 -6.93 4.90 -30.00
CA ASP A 72 -6.40 5.93 -30.93
C ASP A 72 -5.12 6.67 -30.47
N SER A 73 -4.46 6.23 -29.40
CA SER A 73 -3.14 6.74 -28.97
C SER A 73 -2.00 5.80 -29.37
N ASP A 74 -0.95 6.34 -29.97
CA ASP A 74 0.33 5.63 -30.14
C ASP A 74 1.19 5.61 -28.88
N THR A 75 0.83 6.41 -27.88
CA THR A 75 1.47 6.41 -26.57
C THR A 75 1.00 5.21 -25.74
N TRP A 76 1.98 4.46 -25.23
CA TRP A 76 1.78 3.44 -24.21
C TRP A 76 1.80 4.09 -22.83
N PHE A 77 0.88 3.68 -21.96
CA PHE A 77 0.81 4.11 -20.57
C PHE A 77 0.99 2.92 -19.64
N GLY A 78 1.52 3.14 -18.45
CA GLY A 78 1.53 2.16 -17.38
C GLY A 78 0.10 1.73 -17.02
N PHE A 79 -0.09 0.43 -16.76
CA PHE A 79 -1.36 -0.09 -16.28
C PHE A 79 -1.64 0.32 -14.82
N ILE A 80 -0.58 0.37 -14.00
CA ILE A 80 -0.60 0.86 -12.63
C ILE A 80 0.08 2.23 -12.56
N ASP A 81 -0.62 3.22 -12.04
CA ASP A 81 -0.15 4.61 -11.92
C ASP A 81 0.56 4.91 -10.60
N MET A 82 0.16 4.23 -9.51
CA MET A 82 0.68 4.41 -8.15
C MET A 82 0.48 3.14 -7.31
N VAL A 83 1.23 3.00 -6.22
CA VAL A 83 1.19 1.82 -5.34
C VAL A 83 1.06 2.24 -3.87
N LEU A 84 0.12 1.63 -3.14
CA LEU A 84 0.03 1.70 -1.68
C LEU A 84 0.56 0.40 -1.07
N VAL A 85 1.65 0.50 -0.33
CA VAL A 85 2.27 -0.61 0.41
C VAL A 85 1.85 -0.53 1.87
N ILE A 86 1.21 -1.59 2.36
CA ILE A 86 0.76 -1.69 3.74
C ILE A 86 1.74 -2.57 4.52
N LEU A 87 2.36 -1.99 5.53
CA LEU A 87 3.19 -2.68 6.52
C LEU A 87 2.37 -2.96 7.77
N ASP A 88 2.66 -4.07 8.44
CA ASP A 88 2.05 -4.39 9.72
C ASP A 88 2.85 -3.71 10.88
N GLY A 89 2.18 -2.84 11.63
CA GLY A 89 2.72 -2.14 12.78
C GLY A 89 2.90 -3.02 14.02
N GLY A 90 2.12 -4.10 14.14
CA GLY A 90 2.17 -5.07 15.23
C GLY A 90 3.31 -6.09 15.10
N THR A 91 3.75 -6.37 13.88
CA THR A 91 4.89 -7.28 13.64
C THR A 91 6.25 -6.61 13.77
N ARG A 92 7.24 -7.45 14.09
CA ARG A 92 8.68 -7.12 14.06
C ARG A 92 9.34 -7.53 12.75
N ASP A 93 8.78 -8.51 12.04
CA ASP A 93 9.36 -8.99 10.78
C ASP A 93 8.72 -8.28 9.59
N LEU A 94 9.49 -7.36 9.01
CA LEU A 94 9.15 -6.64 7.79
C LEU A 94 10.09 -7.05 6.64
N GLY A 95 10.96 -8.06 6.85
CA GLY A 95 12.07 -8.36 5.96
C GLY A 95 11.64 -8.69 4.53
N THR A 96 10.63 -9.55 4.37
CA THR A 96 10.11 -9.93 3.05
C THR A 96 9.38 -8.78 2.36
N THR A 97 8.60 -7.98 3.10
CA THR A 97 7.92 -6.81 2.54
C THR A 97 8.91 -5.76 2.05
N PHE A 98 9.99 -5.50 2.81
CA PHE A 98 11.07 -4.61 2.37
C PHE A 98 11.77 -5.13 1.13
N LYS A 99 12.05 -6.44 1.03
CA LYS A 99 12.66 -6.99 -0.19
C LYS A 99 11.81 -6.73 -1.43
N LEU A 100 10.49 -6.79 -1.34
CA LEU A 100 9.60 -6.52 -2.46
C LEU A 100 9.41 -5.04 -2.75
N LEU A 101 9.31 -4.23 -1.70
CA LEU A 101 9.31 -2.77 -1.85
C LEU A 101 10.57 -2.30 -2.57
N ASP A 102 11.74 -2.72 -2.08
CA ASP A 102 13.04 -2.25 -2.56
C ASP A 102 13.38 -2.84 -3.93
N ASN A 103 13.24 -4.15 -4.11
CA ASN A 103 13.72 -4.83 -5.33
C ASN A 103 12.68 -4.94 -6.45
N VAL A 104 11.40 -4.69 -6.18
CA VAL A 104 10.33 -4.81 -7.17
C VAL A 104 9.58 -3.51 -7.34
N ILE A 105 8.95 -3.00 -6.29
CA ILE A 105 8.04 -1.86 -6.40
C ILE A 105 8.80 -0.59 -6.80
N LEU A 106 9.85 -0.23 -6.05
CA LEU A 106 10.64 0.98 -6.31
C LEU A 106 11.54 0.88 -7.55
N ASN A 107 11.72 -0.33 -8.11
CA ASN A 107 12.36 -0.53 -9.41
C ASN A 107 11.39 -0.36 -10.60
N CYS A 108 10.08 -0.43 -10.36
CA CYS A 108 9.05 -0.34 -11.40
C CYS A 108 8.24 0.97 -11.36
N ILE A 109 8.13 1.60 -10.18
CA ILE A 109 7.28 2.76 -9.91
C ILE A 109 8.10 3.85 -9.23
N GLU A 110 7.93 5.09 -9.69
CA GLU A 110 8.64 6.25 -9.20
C GLU A 110 8.34 6.51 -7.70
N PRO A 111 9.31 6.94 -6.88
CA PRO A 111 9.13 7.09 -5.44
C PRO A 111 7.99 8.01 -5.02
N ASP A 112 7.69 9.05 -5.80
CA ASP A 112 6.58 9.97 -5.56
C ASP A 112 5.20 9.35 -5.82
N ARG A 113 5.15 8.22 -6.53
CA ARG A 113 3.96 7.39 -6.80
C ARG A 113 3.86 6.17 -5.89
N VAL A 114 4.80 6.00 -4.96
CA VAL A 114 4.75 4.95 -3.93
C VAL A 114 4.36 5.57 -2.59
N ILE A 115 3.35 4.97 -1.96
CA ILE A 115 2.87 5.33 -0.62
C ILE A 115 3.13 4.14 0.28
N VAL A 116 3.80 4.37 1.41
CA VAL A 116 3.95 3.35 2.45
C VAL A 116 3.08 3.74 3.63
N ALA A 117 2.31 2.79 4.15
CA ALA A 117 1.46 2.98 5.31
C ALA A 117 1.68 1.85 6.32
N ILE A 118 1.60 2.16 7.60
CA ILE A 118 1.82 1.21 8.70
C ILE A 118 0.47 0.99 9.39
N ASN A 119 -0.18 -0.12 9.10
CA ASN A 119 -1.45 -0.48 9.74
C ASN A 119 -1.20 -1.03 11.15
N GLN A 120 -2.28 -1.36 11.87
CA GLN A 120 -2.23 -1.91 13.23
C GLN A 120 -1.45 -1.03 14.22
N ALA A 121 -1.56 0.30 14.10
CA ALA A 121 -0.98 1.23 15.05
C ALA A 121 -1.46 0.97 16.50
N ASP A 122 -2.65 0.41 16.66
CA ASP A 122 -3.24 -0.01 17.92
C ASP A 122 -2.62 -1.28 18.51
N GLN A 123 -2.01 -2.14 17.70
CA GLN A 123 -1.34 -3.36 18.17
C GLN A 123 0.18 -3.17 18.34
N ALA A 124 0.72 -2.04 17.90
CA ALA A 124 2.08 -1.65 18.20
C ALA A 124 2.32 -1.63 19.72
N MET A 125 3.57 -1.89 20.13
CA MET A 125 3.92 -2.11 21.54
C MET A 125 3.05 -3.19 22.25
N LYS A 126 2.51 -4.15 21.49
CA LYS A 126 1.61 -5.21 21.98
C LYS A 126 0.30 -4.67 22.57
N GLY A 127 -0.23 -3.59 21.98
CA GLY A 127 -1.48 -2.95 22.42
C GLY A 127 -1.37 -2.12 23.69
N ARG A 128 -0.17 -2.01 24.27
CA ARG A 128 0.07 -1.07 25.38
C ARG A 128 -0.04 0.35 24.84
N HIS A 129 -0.36 1.28 25.72
CA HIS A 129 -0.35 2.72 25.40
C HIS A 129 -1.39 3.13 24.34
N TRP A 130 -2.33 2.24 24.02
CA TRP A 130 -3.52 2.57 23.25
C TRP A 130 -4.68 2.98 24.16
N ASP A 131 -5.21 4.18 23.96
CA ASP A 131 -6.41 4.66 24.64
C ASP A 131 -7.66 4.15 23.91
N TYR A 132 -8.22 3.04 24.39
CA TYR A 132 -9.43 2.42 23.84
C TYR A 132 -10.69 3.29 23.99
N ALA A 133 -10.72 4.24 24.93
CA ALA A 133 -11.87 5.13 25.07
C ALA A 133 -11.86 6.24 24.00
N ARG A 134 -10.67 6.63 23.55
CA ARG A 134 -10.48 7.70 22.55
C ARG A 134 -10.02 7.19 21.18
N ASN A 135 -9.80 5.89 21.01
CA ASN A 135 -9.28 5.25 19.81
C ASN A 135 -8.00 5.91 19.26
N LYS A 136 -7.02 6.15 20.13
CA LYS A 136 -5.77 6.81 19.76
C LYS A 136 -4.60 6.36 20.64
N PRO A 137 -3.35 6.51 20.18
CA PRO A 137 -2.19 6.28 21.02
C PRO A 137 -2.09 7.36 22.11
N ASP A 138 -1.53 7.00 23.26
CA ASP A 138 -0.96 7.97 24.19
C ASP A 138 0.38 8.51 23.65
N ILE A 139 1.07 9.32 24.45
CA ILE A 139 2.34 9.96 24.05
C ILE A 139 3.46 8.95 23.78
N ASP A 140 3.55 7.87 24.56
CA ASP A 140 4.61 6.87 24.44
C ASP A 140 4.42 6.06 23.15
N LEU A 141 3.19 5.63 22.86
CA LEU A 141 2.89 4.92 21.63
C LEU A 141 3.01 5.83 20.40
N LEU A 142 2.62 7.10 20.51
CA LEU A 142 2.77 8.05 19.42
C LEU A 142 4.26 8.24 19.05
N SER A 143 5.12 8.48 20.03
CA SER A 143 6.57 8.60 19.79
C SER A 143 7.17 7.32 19.22
N PHE A 144 6.72 6.14 19.68
CA PHE A 144 7.14 4.87 19.09
C PHE A 144 6.74 4.75 17.61
N LEU A 145 5.51 5.15 17.24
CA LEU A 145 5.02 5.08 15.87
C LEU A 145 5.71 6.08 14.95
N GLU A 146 6.01 7.29 15.43
CA GLU A 146 6.79 8.31 14.71
C GLU A 146 8.22 7.84 14.42
N GLU A 147 8.89 7.24 15.42
CA GLU A 147 10.22 6.66 15.23
C GLU A 147 10.16 5.46 14.28
N LYS A 148 9.12 4.62 14.37
CA LYS A 148 8.92 3.49 13.44
C LYS A 148 8.73 4.00 12.00
N SER A 149 7.93 5.04 11.79
CA SER A 149 7.77 5.68 10.47
C SER A 149 9.09 6.21 9.92
N SER A 150 9.83 6.94 10.75
CA SER A 150 11.14 7.51 10.39
C SER A 150 12.17 6.42 10.08
N SER A 151 12.18 5.33 10.85
CA SER A 151 13.06 4.18 10.65
C SER A 151 12.75 3.43 9.34
N VAL A 152 11.47 3.24 9.01
CA VAL A 152 11.05 2.64 7.74
C VAL A 152 11.54 3.50 6.56
N GLN A 153 11.31 4.81 6.62
CA GLN A 153 11.75 5.74 5.57
C GLN A 153 13.27 5.70 5.39
N ARG A 154 14.03 5.78 6.50
CA ARG A 154 15.50 5.74 6.47
C ARG A 154 16.01 4.43 5.89
N ARG A 155 15.43 3.29 6.28
CA ARG A 155 15.82 1.98 5.75
C ARG A 155 15.66 1.89 4.24
N ILE A 156 14.55 2.41 3.70
CA ILE A 156 14.32 2.44 2.24
C ILE A 156 15.35 3.34 1.56
N GLN A 157 15.63 4.50 2.13
CA GLN A 157 16.66 5.41 1.61
C GLN A 157 18.05 4.77 1.63
N ASP A 158 18.41 4.08 2.72
CA ASP A 158 19.70 3.40 2.86
C ASP A 158 19.85 2.22 1.90
N SER A 159 18.77 1.47 1.61
CA SER A 159 18.80 0.30 0.74
C SER A 159 18.69 0.62 -0.75
N THR A 160 17.93 1.66 -1.11
CA THR A 160 17.62 2.00 -2.52
C THR A 160 18.25 3.29 -3.00
N GLY A 161 18.69 4.17 -2.09
CA GLY A 161 19.07 5.55 -2.41
C GLY A 161 17.90 6.47 -2.75
N LEU A 162 16.66 5.97 -2.73
CA LEU A 162 15.46 6.71 -3.12
C LEU A 162 14.76 7.31 -1.89
N PHE A 163 14.15 8.48 -2.09
CA PHE A 163 13.40 9.16 -1.04
C PHE A 163 11.88 9.04 -1.30
N ILE A 164 11.16 8.50 -0.33
CA ILE A 164 9.69 8.47 -0.30
C ILE A 164 9.15 9.43 0.75
N LYS A 165 7.86 9.79 0.68
CA LYS A 165 7.19 10.51 1.78
C LYS A 165 7.18 9.65 3.07
N PRO A 166 7.17 10.27 4.26
CA PRO A 166 7.10 9.53 5.52
C PRO A 166 5.90 8.56 5.54
N PRO A 167 6.10 7.31 6.01
CA PRO A 167 5.02 6.36 6.15
C PRO A 167 3.93 6.83 7.12
N VAL A 168 2.65 6.73 6.72
CA VAL A 168 1.52 7.05 7.61
C VAL A 168 1.18 5.83 8.45
N PHE A 169 1.26 5.94 9.77
CA PHE A 169 0.73 4.93 10.67
C PHE A 169 -0.77 5.14 10.95
N TYR A 170 -1.54 4.08 10.97
CA TYR A 170 -2.99 4.13 11.16
C TYR A 170 -3.52 2.83 11.78
N SER A 171 -4.76 2.87 12.28
CA SER A 171 -5.48 1.66 12.65
C SER A 171 -6.75 1.58 11.82
N ALA A 172 -6.82 0.61 10.91
CA ALA A 172 -8.05 0.36 10.17
C ALA A 172 -9.20 -0.10 11.09
N TYR A 173 -8.88 -0.82 12.17
CA TYR A 173 -9.88 -1.37 13.09
C TYR A 173 -10.51 -0.28 13.98
N HIS A 174 -9.71 0.67 14.45
CA HIS A 174 -10.16 1.78 15.29
C HIS A 174 -10.40 3.09 14.51
N GLU A 175 -10.31 3.06 13.18
CA GLU A 175 -10.43 4.23 12.29
C GLU A 175 -9.51 5.40 12.67
N TYR A 176 -8.35 5.09 13.27
CA TYR A 176 -7.37 6.08 13.69
C TYR A 176 -6.49 6.52 12.53
N ASN A 177 -6.30 7.84 12.39
CA ASN A 177 -5.40 8.49 11.42
C ASN A 177 -5.71 8.24 9.93
N ILE A 178 -6.92 7.75 9.62
CA ILE A 178 -7.37 7.46 8.26
C ILE A 178 -7.38 8.71 7.38
N ILE A 179 -7.83 9.84 7.94
CA ILE A 179 -7.85 11.13 7.22
C ILE A 179 -6.45 11.55 6.76
N THR A 180 -5.42 11.28 7.57
CA THR A 180 -4.03 11.58 7.20
C THR A 180 -3.57 10.69 6.05
N LEU A 181 -3.89 9.40 6.08
CA LEU A 181 -3.60 8.48 4.99
C LEU A 181 -4.32 8.90 3.69
N GLN A 182 -5.60 9.27 3.77
CA GLN A 182 -6.37 9.80 2.64
C GLN A 182 -5.74 11.07 2.07
N LYS A 183 -5.36 12.03 2.92
CA LYS A 183 -4.69 13.26 2.50
C LYS A 183 -3.37 12.97 1.78
N GLN A 184 -2.59 12.01 2.27
CA GLN A 184 -1.34 11.62 1.62
C GLN A 184 -1.61 10.99 0.24
N ILE A 185 -2.57 10.06 0.15
CA ILE A 185 -3.02 9.48 -1.12
C ILE A 185 -3.39 10.58 -2.10
N LEU A 186 -4.29 11.49 -1.72
CA LEU A 186 -4.71 12.61 -2.56
C LEU A 186 -3.53 13.48 -3.01
N SER A 187 -2.56 13.74 -2.13
CA SER A 187 -1.37 14.54 -2.43
C SER A 187 -0.34 13.85 -3.34
N GLN A 188 -0.49 12.54 -3.58
CA GLN A 188 0.38 11.73 -4.44
C GLN A 188 -0.36 11.14 -5.64
N ILE A 189 -1.65 11.46 -5.81
CA ILE A 189 -2.35 11.14 -7.05
C ILE A 189 -1.62 11.87 -8.19
N PRO A 190 -1.14 11.16 -9.21
CA PRO A 190 -0.35 11.77 -10.25
C PRO A 190 -1.22 12.62 -11.17
N TYR A 191 -0.68 13.77 -11.60
CA TYR A 191 -1.36 14.68 -12.55
C TYR A 191 -1.47 14.09 -13.96
N SER A 192 -0.57 13.18 -14.32
CA SER A 192 -0.52 12.51 -15.61
C SER A 192 -0.35 11.01 -15.45
N ARG A 193 -0.86 10.25 -16.43
CA ARG A 193 -0.62 8.82 -16.52
C ARG A 193 0.88 8.54 -16.58
N ARG A 194 1.30 7.44 -15.98
CA ARG A 194 2.68 6.95 -16.12
C ARG A 194 2.91 6.49 -17.57
N THR A 195 4.06 6.80 -18.15
CA THR A 195 4.43 6.48 -19.55
C THR A 195 5.50 5.41 -19.64
#